data_AF-A6HV59-F1
#
_entry.id   AF-A6HV59-F1
#
_cell.length_a   1.000
_cell.length_b   1.000
_cell.length_c   1.000
_cell.angle_alpha   90.00
_cell.angle_beta   90.00
_cell.angle_gamma   90.00
#
_symmetry.space_group_name_H-M   'P 1'
#
loop_
_entity.id
_entity.type
_entity.pdbx_description
1 polymer ?
#
loop_
_entity_poly.entity_id
_entity_poly.type
_entity_poly.pdbx_seq_one_letter_code
_entity_poly.pdbx_strand_id
1 'polypeptide(L)'
;MVSLFQTGDNGSNQVAFGRGNRGFIIINNDDWALSSTLQTGLPAGTYCDVISGDKVNGNCTGLKVNVGSDGKAHFCISNSAEDPFIAIHADSKL
;
A
#
# COMPACT_ATOMS: atom_id res chain seq x y z
N MET A 1 -13.27 5.20 -1.96
CA MET A 1 -13.70 3.79 -1.99
C MET A 1 -12.90 3.07 -0.92
N VAL A 2 -13.53 2.46 0.06
CA VAL A 2 -12.79 1.67 1.06
C VAL A 2 -12.65 0.27 0.47
N SER A 3 -11.45 -0.11 0.07
CA SER A 3 -11.15 -1.50 -0.30
C SER A 3 -10.85 -2.26 0.98
N LEU A 4 -11.89 -2.61 1.73
CA LEU A 4 -11.76 -3.56 2.85
C LEU A 4 -11.48 -4.94 2.24
N PHE A 5 -10.22 -5.36 2.26
CA PHE A 5 -9.91 -6.79 2.29
C PHE A 5 -9.90 -7.18 3.76
N GLN A 6 -10.98 -7.84 4.17
CA GLN A 6 -11.08 -8.63 5.39
C GLN A 6 -11.40 -10.03 4.89
N THR A 7 -10.48 -10.99 5.00
CA THR A 7 -10.90 -12.40 4.85
C THR A 7 -11.51 -12.85 6.18
N GLY A 8 -12.70 -12.34 6.52
CA GLY A 8 -13.60 -13.07 7.42
C GLY A 8 -14.12 -14.25 6.61
N ASP A 9 -13.67 -15.48 6.87
CA ASP A 9 -14.11 -16.28 8.02
C ASP A 9 -12.98 -17.00 8.82
N ASN A 10 -11.68 -16.67 8.62
CA ASN A 10 -10.55 -17.48 9.14
C ASN A 10 -9.51 -16.77 10.05
N GLY A 11 -9.72 -15.53 10.51
CA GLY A 11 -8.79 -14.91 11.50
C GLY A 11 -7.46 -14.39 10.95
N SER A 12 -7.43 -13.98 9.68
CA SER A 12 -6.29 -13.27 9.05
C SER A 12 -6.22 -11.81 9.49
N ASN A 13 -5.02 -11.31 9.80
CA ASN A 13 -4.73 -9.96 10.28
C ASN A 13 -4.22 -9.01 9.19
N GLN A 14 -4.78 -9.12 7.98
CA GLN A 14 -4.46 -8.27 6.84
C GLN A 14 -5.55 -7.21 6.64
N VAL A 15 -5.17 -5.93 6.60
CA VAL A 15 -6.12 -4.81 6.50
C VAL A 15 -5.58 -3.77 5.52
N ALA A 16 -6.44 -3.28 4.62
CA ALA A 16 -6.15 -2.14 3.79
C ALA A 16 -7.31 -1.14 3.77
N PHE A 17 -7.00 0.16 3.72
CA PHE A 17 -8.01 1.19 3.56
C PHE A 17 -7.44 2.46 2.93
N GLY A 18 -8.31 3.21 2.26
CA GLY A 18 -7.98 4.47 1.60
C GLY A 18 -8.77 5.65 2.16
N ARG A 19 -8.16 6.85 2.11
CA ARG A 19 -8.77 8.13 2.48
C ARG A 19 -9.10 8.93 1.22
N GLY A 20 -10.28 8.71 0.67
CA GLY A 20 -10.72 9.35 -0.58
C GLY A 20 -9.78 8.99 -1.73
N ASN A 21 -9.22 10.00 -2.39
CA ASN A 21 -8.21 9.89 -3.44
C ASN A 21 -6.85 10.44 -3.01
N ARG A 22 -6.60 10.55 -1.70
CA ARG A 22 -5.41 11.22 -1.14
C ARG A 22 -4.44 10.32 -0.40
N GLY A 23 -4.87 9.16 0.08
CA GLY A 23 -3.98 8.24 0.80
C GLY A 23 -4.51 6.82 0.84
N PHE A 24 -3.59 5.87 0.97
CA PHE A 24 -3.86 4.45 1.09
C PHE A 24 -2.82 3.81 2.02
N ILE A 25 -3.29 2.94 2.92
CA ILE A 25 -2.43 2.16 3.81
C ILE A 25 -2.85 0.69 3.75
N ILE A 26 -1.86 -0.19 3.85
CA ILE A 26 -2.03 -1.62 3.95
C ILE A 26 -1.12 -2.20 5.01
N ILE A 27 -1.66 -3.08 5.83
CA ILE A 27 -1.00 -3.69 6.99
C ILE A 27 -1.13 -5.21 6.84
N ASN A 28 0.00 -5.91 6.96
CA ASN A 28 0.07 -7.36 7.06
C ASN A 28 0.56 -7.75 8.46
N ASN A 29 -0.36 -8.15 9.35
CA ASN A 29 -0.01 -8.64 10.68
C ASN A 29 -0.24 -10.16 10.80
N ASP A 30 -0.16 -10.87 9.68
CA ASP A 30 -0.21 -12.33 9.63
C ASP A 30 1.19 -12.96 9.56
N ASP A 31 1.24 -14.26 9.88
CA ASP A 31 2.45 -15.07 9.80
C ASP A 31 2.80 -15.50 8.36
N TRP A 32 2.11 -14.97 7.34
CA TRP A 32 2.36 -15.24 5.92
C TRP A 32 2.45 -13.97 5.08
N ALA A 33 3.13 -14.07 3.94
CA ALA A 33 3.28 -12.96 3.01
C ALA A 33 1.94 -12.57 2.37
N LEU A 34 1.69 -11.27 2.31
CA LEU A 34 0.61 -10.69 1.51
C LEU A 34 1.12 -10.47 0.09
N SER A 35 0.38 -10.96 -0.91
CA SER A 35 0.56 -10.59 -2.32
C SER A 35 -0.81 -10.37 -2.96
N SER A 36 -1.17 -9.11 -3.24
CA SER A 36 -2.51 -8.79 -3.72
C SER A 36 -2.57 -7.46 -4.49
N THR A 37 -3.44 -7.42 -5.49
CA THR A 37 -3.75 -6.21 -6.24
C THR A 37 -5.00 -5.56 -5.67
N LEU A 38 -4.87 -4.35 -5.13
CA LEU A 38 -5.94 -3.66 -4.41
C LEU A 38 -6.31 -2.34 -5.07
N GLN A 39 -7.58 -1.97 -4.97
CA GLN A 39 -8.08 -0.66 -5.40
C GLN A 39 -7.68 0.39 -4.36
N THR A 40 -6.83 1.34 -4.75
CA THR A 40 -6.28 2.37 -3.84
C THR A 40 -7.14 3.63 -3.80
N GLY A 41 -7.89 3.90 -4.87
CA GLY A 41 -8.58 5.17 -5.09
C GLY A 41 -7.63 6.33 -5.46
N LEU A 42 -6.32 6.10 -5.54
CA LEU A 42 -5.34 7.10 -5.93
C LEU A 42 -5.26 7.24 -7.46
N PRO A 43 -4.92 8.43 -7.98
CA PRO A 43 -4.61 8.60 -9.39
C PRO A 43 -3.39 7.76 -9.81
N ALA A 44 -3.35 7.40 -11.09
CA ALA A 44 -2.22 6.66 -11.65
C ALA A 44 -0.87 7.38 -11.44
N GLY A 45 0.17 6.59 -11.18
CA GLY A 45 1.54 7.07 -11.01
C GLY A 45 2.36 6.24 -10.04
N THR A 46 3.61 6.64 -9.85
CA THR A 46 4.51 6.02 -8.89
C THR A 46 4.48 6.81 -7.59
N TYR A 47 4.33 6.11 -6.48
CA TYR A 47 4.28 6.67 -5.13
C TYR A 47 5.42 6.11 -4.29
N CYS A 48 6.01 6.96 -3.45
CA CYS A 48 6.94 6.52 -2.43
C CYS A 48 6.17 5.98 -1.24
N ASP A 49 6.54 4.77 -0.79
CA ASP A 49 6.14 4.29 0.51
C ASP A 49 6.83 5.11 1.58
N VAL A 50 6.04 5.76 2.44
CA VAL A 50 6.53 6.65 3.50
C VAL A 50 6.95 5.91 4.76
N ILE A 51 6.77 4.58 4.79
CA ILE A 51 7.20 3.74 5.91
C ILE A 51 8.64 3.28 5.71
N SER A 52 8.93 2.68 4.55
CA SER A 52 10.29 2.24 4.21
C SER A 52 11.23 3.36 3.74
N GLY A 53 10.74 4.59 3.58
CA GLY A 53 11.57 5.73 3.18
C GLY A 53 10.78 7.01 2.94
N ASP A 54 11.35 7.93 2.17
CA ASP A 54 10.82 9.27 1.91
C ASP A 54 10.90 9.62 0.43
N LYS A 55 10.08 10.58 0.01
CA LYS A 55 10.25 11.28 -1.27
C LYS A 55 11.28 12.41 -1.09
N VAL A 56 12.47 12.24 -1.63
CA VAL A 56 13.56 13.23 -1.57
C VAL A 56 14.00 13.56 -2.99
N ASN A 57 13.99 14.85 -3.35
CA ASN A 57 14.45 15.35 -4.65
C ASN A 57 13.83 14.62 -5.87
N GLY A 58 12.54 14.27 -5.80
CA GLY A 58 11.84 13.59 -6.90
C GLY A 58 12.15 12.09 -7.02
N ASN A 59 12.74 11.47 -5.99
CA ASN A 59 12.96 10.03 -5.94
C ASN A 59 12.52 9.46 -4.58
N CYS A 60 12.22 8.17 -4.54
CA CYS A 60 11.91 7.46 -3.30
C CYS A 60 13.20 6.86 -2.74
N THR A 61 13.47 7.06 -1.46
CA THR A 61 14.58 6.39 -0.77
C THR A 61 14.23 4.95 -0.37
N GLY A 62 12.94 4.67 -0.20
CA GLY A 62 12.39 3.34 0.10
C GLY A 62 11.67 2.69 -1.09
N LEU A 63 10.65 1.91 -0.78
CA LEU A 63 9.85 1.19 -1.75
C LEU A 63 9.03 2.13 -2.64
N LYS A 64 8.76 1.65 -3.86
CA LYS A 64 7.92 2.33 -4.86
C LYS A 64 6.67 1.51 -5.12
N VAL A 65 5.52 2.16 -5.10
CA VAL A 65 4.24 1.57 -5.47
C VAL A 65 3.75 2.18 -6.77
N ASN A 66 3.42 1.33 -7.74
CA ASN A 66 2.86 1.77 -9.02
C ASN A 66 1.34 1.60 -9.01
N VAL A 67 0.63 2.72 -9.13
CA VAL A 67 -0.83 2.75 -9.28
C VAL A 67 -1.16 2.85 -10.76
N GLY A 68 -1.96 1.90 -11.25
CA GLY A 68 -2.44 1.85 -12.63
C GLY A 68 -3.52 2.89 -12.94
N SER A 69 -3.88 3.00 -14.22
CA SER A 69 -4.96 3.90 -14.69
C SER A 69 -6.34 3.56 -14.10
N ASP A 70 -6.52 2.33 -13.62
CA ASP A 70 -7.73 1.86 -12.95
C ASP A 70 -7.70 2.10 -11.41
N GLY A 71 -6.68 2.79 -10.91
CA GLY A 71 -6.50 3.09 -9.48
C GLY A 71 -6.01 1.90 -8.65
N LYS A 72 -5.68 0.77 -9.29
CA LYS A 72 -5.19 -0.42 -8.59
C LYS A 72 -3.66 -0.44 -8.49
N ALA A 73 -3.15 -1.04 -7.44
CA ALA A 73 -1.73 -1.31 -7.26
C ALA A 73 -1.52 -2.72 -6.71
N HIS A 74 -0.41 -3.35 -7.10
CA HIS A 74 0.03 -4.62 -6.54
C HIS A 74 0.91 -4.36 -5.32
N PHE A 75 0.60 -5.04 -4.22
CA PHE A 75 1.35 -4.99 -2.97
C PHE A 75 1.89 -6.38 -2.67
N CYS A 76 3.18 -6.43 -2.33
CA CYS A 76 3.86 -7.62 -1.85
C CYS A 76 4.54 -7.27 -0.53
N ILE A 77 4.03 -7.80 0.58
CA ILE A 77 4.54 -7.53 1.93
C ILE A 77 4.90 -8.87 2.56
N SER A 78 6.19 -9.14 2.72
CA SER A 78 6.66 -10.31 3.46
C SER A 78 6.26 -10.18 4.92
N ASN A 79 5.88 -11.29 5.57
CA ASN A 79 5.71 -11.33 7.03
C ASN A 79 7.04 -11.17 7.79
N SER A 80 8.18 -11.27 7.09
CA SER A 80 9.51 -11.02 7.63
C SER A 80 10.04 -9.62 7.30
N ALA A 81 9.21 -8.73 6.76
CA ALA A 81 9.60 -7.33 6.54
C ALA A 81 9.83 -6.64 7.89
N GLU A 82 10.79 -5.72 7.95
CA GLU A 82 11.06 -4.91 9.16
C GLU A 82 9.79 -4.15 9.59
N ASP A 83 9.11 -3.55 8.62
CA ASP A 83 7.79 -2.95 8.78
C ASP A 83 6.79 -3.63 7.83
N PRO A 84 5.90 -4.51 8.32
CA PRO A 84 5.00 -5.26 7.45
C PRO A 84 3.74 -4.43 7.09
N PHE A 85 3.94 -3.17 6.72
CA PHE A 85 2.89 -2.28 6.24
C PHE A 85 3.47 -1.25 5.26
N ILE A 86 2.63 -0.79 4.33
CA ILE A 86 2.98 0.19 3.31
C ILE A 86 1.97 1.34 3.37
N ALA A 87 2.46 2.57 3.29
CA ALA A 87 1.62 3.76 3.24
C ALA A 87 2.02 4.68 2.09
N ILE A 88 1.04 5.08 1.28
CA ILE A 88 1.24 6.00 0.14
C ILE A 88 0.19 7.10 0.16
N HIS A 89 0.56 8.31 -0.25
CA HIS A 89 -0.37 9.44 -0.32
C HIS A 89 -0.05 10.41 -1.47
N ALA A 90 -0.98 11.32 -1.75
CA ALA A 90 -0.89 12.24 -2.88
C ALA A 90 0.43 13.03 -2.94
N ASP A 91 0.98 13.40 -1.78
CA ASP A 91 2.23 14.19 -1.71
C ASP A 91 3.49 13.31 -1.79
N SER A 92 3.36 11.99 -1.63
CA SER A 92 4.44 11.02 -1.88
C SER A 92 4.50 10.55 -3.35
N LYS A 93 3.58 11.00 -4.21
CA LYS A 93 3.60 10.74 -5.66
C LYS A 93 4.82 11.39 -6.31
N LEU A 94 5.54 10.68 -7.17
CA LEU A 94 6.60 11.24 -8.01
C LEU A 94 6.04 12.14 -9.12
#